data_AF-A0A5D4S098-F1
#
_entry.id   AF-A0A5D4S098-F1
#
_cell.length_a   1.000
_cell.length_b   1.000
_cell.length_c   1.000
_cell.angle_alpha   90.00
_cell.angle_beta   90.00
_cell.angle_gamma   90.00
#
_symmetry.space_group_name_H-M   'P 1'
#
loop_
_entity.id
_entity.type
_entity.pdbx_description
1 polymer ?
#
loop_
_entity_poly.entity_id
_entity_poly.type
_entity_poly.pdbx_seq_one_letter_code
_entity_poly.pdbx_strand_id
1 'polypeptide(L)'
;MSSTPKTLEEFVEMVKDIESQPQSYNSIAESLADATFAFFNYFASKHGMTGFQASWSGLKFLMKSRGTEHPIMIVEGGKLLYPQYDLHKDLQEFIDDTIPQLKEEAAKNLNEANTYTSERVIEHWKTLAGIEV
;
A
#
# COMPACT_ATOMS: atom_id res chain seq x y z
N MET A 1 3.29 24.57 8.32
CA MET A 1 2.28 23.82 7.55
C MET A 1 2.14 24.52 6.21
N SER A 2 2.83 24.00 5.19
CA SER A 2 2.75 24.53 3.82
C SER A 2 1.35 24.25 3.27
N SER A 3 0.75 25.24 2.60
CA SER A 3 -0.53 25.12 1.93
C SER A 3 -0.46 24.06 0.82
N THR A 4 -1.31 23.03 0.90
CA THR A 4 -1.45 22.02 -0.16
C THR A 4 -1.84 22.67 -1.50
N PRO A 5 -1.15 22.35 -2.61
CA PRO A 5 -1.36 23.00 -3.89
C PRO A 5 -2.71 22.62 -4.50
N LYS A 6 -3.38 23.61 -5.11
CA LYS A 6 -4.66 23.50 -5.82
C LYS A 6 -4.50 23.75 -7.33
N THR A 7 -3.35 24.26 -7.74
CA THR A 7 -2.99 24.45 -9.15
C THR A 7 -1.71 23.68 -9.49
N LEU A 8 -1.46 23.49 -10.79
CA LEU A 8 -0.26 22.82 -11.25
C LEU A 8 0.96 23.72 -10.99
N GLU A 9 0.77 25.04 -11.13
CA GLU A 9 1.76 26.06 -10.89
C GLU A 9 2.25 26.02 -9.43
N GLU A 10 1.31 25.99 -8.46
CA GLU A 10 1.63 25.88 -7.03
C GLU A 10 2.39 24.58 -6.71
N PHE A 11 2.00 23.46 -7.35
CA PHE A 11 2.71 22.20 -7.20
C PHE A 11 4.13 22.25 -7.76
N VAL A 12 4.32 22.84 -8.94
CA VAL A 12 5.64 22.99 -9.58
C VAL A 12 6.55 23.90 -8.76
N GLU A 13 6.02 24.99 -8.21
CA GLU A 13 6.78 25.87 -7.31
C GLU A 13 7.25 25.11 -6.06
N MET A 14 6.36 24.33 -5.43
CA MET A 14 6.74 23.50 -4.28
C MET A 14 7.84 22.49 -4.61
N VAL A 15 7.79 21.83 -5.77
CA VAL A 15 8.83 20.86 -6.18
C VAL A 15 10.17 21.58 -6.39
N LYS A 16 10.18 22.74 -7.04
CA LYS A 16 11.40 23.56 -7.22
C LYS A 16 11.99 23.98 -5.88
N ASP A 17 11.15 24.38 -4.93
CA ASP A 17 11.59 24.74 -3.59
C ASP A 17 12.26 23.55 -2.90
N ILE A 18 11.66 22.36 -2.97
CA ILE A 18 12.24 21.12 -2.42
C ILE A 18 13.60 20.79 -3.05
N GLU A 19 13.73 20.91 -4.37
CA GLU A 19 14.97 20.64 -5.11
C GLU A 19 16.08 21.64 -4.78
N SER A 20 15.71 22.88 -4.41
CA SER A 20 16.67 23.95 -4.07
C SER A 20 17.30 23.79 -2.68
N GLN A 21 16.70 22.99 -1.79
CA GLN A 21 17.19 22.79 -0.43
C GLN A 21 18.33 21.76 -0.40
N PRO A 22 19.34 21.91 0.47
CA PRO A 22 20.32 20.86 0.73
C PRO A 22 19.63 19.59 1.25
N GLN A 23 19.92 18.45 0.63
CA GLN A 23 19.29 17.17 0.98
C GLN A 23 20.28 16.22 1.66
N SER A 24 19.77 15.52 2.67
CA SER A 24 20.40 14.41 3.38
C SER A 24 19.60 13.12 3.11
N TYR A 25 20.15 11.96 3.50
CA TYR A 25 19.47 10.67 3.34
C TYR A 25 18.06 10.64 3.97
N ASN A 26 17.86 11.27 5.12
CA ASN A 26 16.54 11.32 5.76
C ASN A 26 15.67 12.44 5.18
N SER A 27 16.22 13.63 4.95
CA SER A 27 15.43 14.77 4.48
C SER A 27 14.90 14.59 3.05
N ILE A 28 15.59 13.80 2.21
CA ILE A 28 15.10 13.50 0.86
C ILE A 28 13.87 12.58 0.90
N ALA A 29 13.80 11.66 1.87
CA ALA A 29 12.65 10.78 2.03
C ALA A 29 11.41 11.57 2.50
N GLU A 30 11.58 12.47 3.48
CA GLU A 30 10.53 13.38 3.94
C GLU A 30 10.09 14.32 2.81
N SER A 31 11.04 14.91 2.07
CA SER A 31 10.76 15.78 0.92
C SER A 31 9.94 15.08 -0.17
N LEU A 32 10.26 13.81 -0.47
CA LEU A 32 9.50 13.03 -1.44
C LEU A 32 8.09 12.69 -0.93
N ALA A 33 7.95 12.43 0.38
CA ALA A 33 6.64 12.22 1.00
C ALA A 33 5.77 13.48 0.89
N ASP A 34 6.34 14.66 1.19
CA ASP A 34 5.67 15.95 1.05
C ASP A 34 5.25 16.22 -0.40
N ALA A 35 6.15 16.02 -1.36
CA ALA A 35 5.84 16.19 -2.80
C ALA A 35 4.73 15.24 -3.25
N THR A 36 4.76 13.99 -2.80
CA THR A 36 3.74 12.99 -3.12
C THR A 36 2.38 13.37 -2.53
N PHE A 37 2.36 13.81 -1.26
CA PHE A 37 1.15 14.30 -0.61
C PHE A 37 0.57 15.53 -1.32
N ALA A 38 1.42 16.47 -1.74
CA ALA A 38 1.02 17.64 -2.50
C ALA A 38 0.40 17.27 -3.86
N PHE A 39 1.00 16.31 -4.57
CA PHE A 39 0.45 15.78 -5.82
C PHE A 39 -0.95 15.18 -5.64
N PHE A 40 -1.16 14.38 -4.59
CA PHE A 40 -2.48 13.83 -4.26
C PHE A 40 -3.53 14.93 -4.05
N ASN A 41 -3.17 16.00 -3.33
CA ASN A 41 -4.07 17.11 -3.06
C ASN A 41 -4.38 17.95 -4.31
N TYR A 42 -3.38 18.19 -5.16
CA TYR A 42 -3.59 18.82 -6.45
C TYR A 42 -4.61 18.04 -7.29
N PHE A 43 -4.41 16.72 -7.47
CA PHE A 43 -5.35 15.87 -8.21
C PHE A 43 -6.74 15.83 -7.57
N ALA A 44 -6.82 15.71 -6.25
CA ALA A 44 -8.07 15.73 -5.50
C ALA A 44 -8.85 17.04 -5.71
N SER A 45 -8.15 18.19 -5.75
CA SER A 45 -8.77 19.50 -5.98
C SER A 45 -9.38 19.67 -7.38
N LYS A 46 -8.87 18.95 -8.38
CA LYS A 46 -9.37 18.99 -9.77
C LYS A 46 -10.52 18.02 -10.02
N HIS A 47 -10.51 16.87 -9.36
CA HIS A 47 -11.42 15.78 -9.68
C HIS A 47 -12.43 15.45 -8.57
N GLY A 48 -12.36 16.12 -7.42
CA GLY A 48 -13.31 15.90 -6.32
C GLY A 48 -13.18 14.50 -5.73
N MET A 49 -11.97 14.09 -5.39
CA MET A 49 -11.74 12.75 -4.83
C MET A 49 -12.37 12.58 -3.45
N THR A 50 -13.03 11.45 -3.23
CA THR A 50 -13.52 11.07 -1.90
C THR A 50 -12.38 10.60 -0.99
N GLY A 51 -12.59 10.62 0.33
CA GLY A 51 -11.62 10.09 1.29
C GLY A 51 -11.26 8.62 1.04
N PHE A 52 -12.22 7.82 0.54
CA PHE A 52 -11.97 6.45 0.11
C PHE A 52 -11.02 6.38 -1.09
N GLN A 53 -11.26 7.18 -2.14
CA GLN A 53 -10.41 7.20 -3.34
C GLN A 53 -8.99 7.68 -3.03
N ALA A 54 -8.84 8.66 -2.13
CA ALA A 54 -7.54 9.13 -1.67
C ALA A 54 -6.77 8.02 -0.95
N SER A 55 -7.42 7.35 0.00
CA SER A 55 -6.83 6.23 0.76
C SER A 55 -6.45 5.06 -0.16
N TRP A 56 -7.33 4.71 -1.09
CA TRP A 56 -7.09 3.66 -2.08
C TRP A 56 -5.91 3.98 -2.99
N SER A 57 -5.79 5.22 -3.45
CA SER A 57 -4.68 5.65 -4.30
C SER A 57 -3.34 5.60 -3.57
N GLY A 58 -3.30 5.97 -2.29
CA GLY A 58 -2.12 5.81 -1.43
C GLY A 58 -1.73 4.34 -1.27
N LEU A 59 -2.69 3.44 -1.06
CA LEU A 59 -2.44 2.01 -0.99
C LEU A 59 -1.88 1.46 -2.31
N LYS A 60 -2.43 1.90 -3.45
CA LYS A 60 -1.92 1.53 -4.77
C LYS A 60 -0.52 2.04 -5.05
N PHE A 61 -0.17 3.23 -4.58
CA PHE A 61 1.20 3.72 -4.64
C PHE A 61 2.15 2.81 -3.87
N LEU A 62 1.80 2.42 -2.64
CA LEU A 62 2.60 1.48 -1.85
C LEU A 62 2.81 0.15 -2.58
N MET A 63 1.74 -0.45 -3.10
CA MET A 63 1.82 -1.69 -3.89
C MET A 63 2.77 -1.56 -5.08
N LYS A 64 2.61 -0.49 -5.88
CA LYS A 64 3.46 -0.22 -7.06
C LYS A 64 4.94 -0.02 -6.68
N SER A 65 5.19 0.79 -5.66
CA SER A 65 6.57 1.09 -5.21
C SER A 65 7.30 -0.13 -4.64
N ARG A 66 6.56 -1.11 -4.11
CA ARG A 66 7.10 -2.33 -3.52
C ARG A 66 7.02 -3.55 -4.43
N GLY A 67 6.49 -3.41 -5.64
CA GLY A 67 6.25 -4.54 -6.54
C GLY A 67 5.32 -5.61 -5.95
N THR A 68 4.35 -5.21 -5.12
CA THR A 68 3.40 -6.13 -4.48
C THR A 68 2.11 -6.19 -5.28
N GLU A 69 1.65 -7.41 -5.58
CA GLU A 69 0.43 -7.64 -6.37
C GLU A 69 -0.77 -8.08 -5.52
N HIS A 70 -0.51 -8.58 -4.31
CA HIS A 70 -1.53 -9.05 -3.37
C HIS A 70 -2.03 -7.95 -2.43
N PRO A 71 -3.21 -8.12 -1.81
CA PRO A 71 -3.74 -7.16 -0.83
C PRO A 71 -2.74 -6.84 0.28
N ILE A 72 -2.74 -5.58 0.72
CA ILE A 72 -1.91 -5.09 1.83
C ILE A 72 -2.77 -4.29 2.80
N MET A 73 -2.43 -4.37 4.08
CA MET A 73 -3.06 -3.61 5.16
C MET A 73 -2.04 -2.67 5.79
N ILE A 74 -2.44 -1.44 6.08
CA ILE A 74 -1.65 -0.49 6.87
C ILE A 74 -2.18 -0.52 8.31
N VAL A 75 -1.30 -0.85 9.26
CA VAL A 75 -1.63 -0.86 10.68
C VAL A 75 -0.99 0.36 11.35
N GLU A 76 -1.82 1.17 12.00
CA GLU A 76 -1.38 2.35 12.75
C GLU A 76 -1.29 2.00 14.23
N GLY A 77 -0.07 1.96 14.77
CA GLY A 77 0.18 1.48 16.12
C GLY A 77 -0.43 2.35 17.23
N GLY A 78 -0.66 3.64 16.99
CA GLY A 78 -1.29 4.55 17.96
C GLY A 78 -2.75 4.18 18.28
N LYS A 79 -3.43 3.39 17.42
CA LYS A 79 -4.71 2.77 17.76
C LYS A 79 -4.67 1.96 19.06
N LEU A 80 -3.52 1.36 19.41
CA LEU A 80 -3.36 0.61 20.66
C LEU A 80 -3.51 1.49 21.91
N LEU A 81 -3.42 2.81 21.78
CA LEU A 81 -3.63 3.74 22.89
C LEU A 81 -5.11 3.88 23.28
N TYR A 82 -6.04 3.43 22.42
CA TYR A 82 -7.45 3.71 22.60
C TYR A 82 -8.32 2.44 22.56
N PRO A 83 -9.22 2.24 23.54
CA PRO A 83 -9.98 0.99 23.69
C PRO A 83 -11.07 0.76 22.63
N GLN A 84 -11.43 1.78 21.85
CA GLN A 84 -12.41 1.63 20.77
C GLN A 84 -11.87 0.92 19.52
N TYR A 85 -10.56 0.68 19.44
CA TYR A 85 -9.93 -0.02 18.31
C TYR A 85 -9.56 -1.44 18.71
N ASP A 86 -9.83 -2.39 17.83
CA ASP A 86 -9.44 -3.80 17.99
C ASP A 86 -8.58 -4.22 16.79
N LEU A 87 -7.26 -4.02 16.92
CA LEU A 87 -6.32 -4.35 15.85
C LEU A 87 -6.24 -5.85 15.55
N HIS A 88 -6.52 -6.71 16.54
CA HIS A 88 -6.52 -8.15 16.33
C HIS A 88 -7.69 -8.55 15.45
N LYS A 89 -8.87 -7.99 15.73
CA LYS A 89 -10.04 -8.17 14.89
C LYS A 89 -9.84 -7.59 13.49
N ASP A 90 -9.35 -6.35 13.37
CA ASP A 90 -9.09 -5.72 12.06
C ASP A 90 -8.13 -6.58 11.21
N LEU A 91 -7.09 -7.14 11.83
CA LEU A 91 -6.14 -8.04 11.15
C LEU A 91 -6.79 -9.36 10.74
N GLN A 92 -7.62 -9.95 11.60
CA GLN A 92 -8.30 -11.20 11.30
C GLN A 92 -9.30 -11.03 10.15
N GLU A 93 -10.07 -9.94 10.15
CA GLU A 93 -10.99 -9.60 9.05
C GLU A 93 -10.23 -9.45 7.73
N PHE A 94 -9.09 -8.75 7.73
CA PHE A 94 -8.23 -8.64 6.55
C PHE A 94 -7.73 -10.00 6.04
N ILE A 95 -7.32 -10.90 6.95
CA ILE A 95 -6.89 -12.27 6.59
C ILE A 95 -8.05 -13.03 5.94
N ASP A 96 -9.22 -13.01 6.57
CA ASP A 96 -10.41 -13.73 6.12
C ASP A 96 -10.85 -13.25 4.73
N ASP A 97 -10.84 -11.94 4.48
CA ASP A 97 -11.16 -11.32 3.20
C ASP A 97 -10.13 -11.64 2.10
N THR A 98 -8.87 -11.85 2.49
CA THR A 98 -7.77 -12.08 1.55
C THR A 98 -7.62 -13.56 1.18
N ILE A 99 -8.01 -14.48 2.08
CA ILE A 99 -7.90 -15.93 1.86
C ILE A 99 -8.46 -16.38 0.50
N PRO A 100 -9.68 -16.00 0.07
CA PRO A 100 -10.23 -16.44 -1.21
C PRO A 100 -9.30 -16.15 -2.41
N GLN A 101 -8.73 -14.94 -2.46
CA GLN A 101 -7.79 -14.56 -3.52
C GLN A 101 -6.50 -15.36 -3.46
N LEU A 102 -6.00 -15.65 -2.25
CA LEU A 102 -4.80 -16.47 -2.07
C LEU A 102 -5.03 -17.94 -2.44
N LYS A 103 -6.24 -18.46 -2.31
CA LYS A 103 -6.58 -19.82 -2.78
C LYS A 103 -6.50 -19.91 -4.30
N GLU A 104 -7.04 -18.91 -5.00
CA GLU A 104 -6.97 -18.82 -6.46
C GLU A 104 -5.52 -18.74 -6.94
N GLU A 105 -4.70 -17.87 -6.32
CA GLU A 105 -3.29 -17.76 -6.67
C GLU A 105 -2.50 -19.04 -6.32
N ALA A 106 -2.79 -19.69 -5.19
CA ALA A 106 -2.18 -20.97 -4.84
C ALA A 106 -2.47 -22.06 -5.89
N ALA A 107 -3.72 -22.13 -6.40
CA ALA A 107 -4.09 -23.07 -7.45
C ALA A 107 -3.33 -22.79 -8.77
N LYS A 108 -3.18 -21.51 -9.14
CA LYS A 108 -2.38 -21.11 -10.30
C LYS A 108 -0.91 -21.48 -10.12
N ASN A 109 -0.32 -21.15 -8.97
CA ASN A 109 1.07 -21.46 -8.64
C ASN A 109 1.36 -22.97 -8.66
N LEU A 110 0.40 -23.81 -8.26
CA LEU A 110 0.52 -25.27 -8.36
C LEU A 110 0.59 -25.76 -9.81
N ASN A 111 -0.16 -25.14 -10.73
CA ASN A 111 -0.13 -25.48 -12.16
C ASN A 111 1.18 -25.04 -12.83
N GLU A 112 1.80 -23.98 -12.32
CA GLU A 112 3.05 -23.41 -12.84
C GLU A 112 4.31 -23.92 -12.09
N ALA A 113 4.12 -24.77 -11.07
CA ALA A 113 5.20 -25.33 -10.28
C ALA A 113 6.16 -26.14 -11.16
N ASN A 114 7.46 -26.01 -10.89
CA ASN A 114 8.50 -26.67 -11.66
C ASN A 114 9.51 -27.35 -10.73
N THR A 115 10.55 -27.95 -11.31
CA THR A 115 11.56 -28.73 -10.58
C THR A 115 12.37 -27.93 -9.55
N TYR A 116 12.32 -26.60 -9.60
CA TYR A 116 13.00 -25.72 -8.64
C TYR A 116 12.05 -25.22 -7.53
N THR A 117 10.75 -25.51 -7.61
CA THR A 117 9.80 -25.16 -6.58
C THR A 117 9.98 -26.08 -5.37
N SER A 118 10.22 -25.50 -4.19
CA SER A 118 10.38 -26.25 -2.93
C SER A 118 9.13 -27.07 -2.59
N GLU A 119 9.32 -28.33 -2.18
CA GLU A 119 8.25 -29.24 -1.77
C GLU A 119 7.37 -28.64 -0.66
N ARG A 120 7.98 -27.99 0.34
CA ARG A 120 7.25 -27.36 1.45
C ARG A 120 6.35 -26.21 0.97
N VAL A 121 6.75 -25.51 -0.08
CA VAL A 121 5.95 -24.44 -0.69
C VAL A 121 4.75 -25.04 -1.43
N ILE A 122 4.96 -26.14 -2.17
CA ILE A 122 3.90 -26.88 -2.85
C ILE A 122 2.88 -27.43 -1.84
N GLU A 123 3.34 -28.05 -0.75
CA GLU A 123 2.47 -28.54 0.34
C GLU A 123 1.61 -27.42 0.95
N HIS A 124 2.22 -26.26 1.16
CA HIS A 124 1.50 -25.10 1.67
C HIS A 124 0.44 -24.61 0.68
N TRP A 125 0.76 -24.51 -0.61
CA TRP A 125 -0.21 -24.12 -1.63
C TRP A 125 -1.36 -25.13 -1.76
N LYS A 126 -1.09 -26.44 -1.66
CA LYS A 126 -2.14 -27.47 -1.63
C LYS A 126 -3.08 -27.28 -0.44
N THR A 127 -2.51 -27.04 0.74
CA THR A 127 -3.28 -26.75 1.97
C THR A 127 -4.19 -25.54 1.78
N LEU A 128 -3.65 -24.43 1.21
CA LEU A 128 -4.43 -23.23 0.92
C LEU A 128 -5.56 -23.51 -0.08
N ALA A 129 -5.26 -24.21 -1.18
CA ALA A 129 -6.21 -24.56 -2.21
C ALA A 129 -7.28 -25.58 -1.77
N GLY A 130 -7.19 -26.15 -0.56
CA GLY A 130 -8.11 -27.17 -0.06
C GLY A 130 -7.91 -28.53 -0.73
N ILE A 131 -6.72 -28.79 -1.26
CA ILE A 131 -6.31 -30.08 -1.80
C ILE A 131 -5.71 -30.87 -0.63
N GLU A 132 -6.24 -32.06 -0.33
CA GLU A 132 -5.65 -32.95 0.68
C GLU A 132 -4.17 -33.22 0.35
N VAL A 133 -3.31 -33.04 1.37
CA VAL A 133 -1.84 -33.16 1.27
C VAL A 133 -1.41 -34.52 1.78
#